data_AF-A0A417U7U5-F1
#
_entry.id   AF-A0A417U7U5-F1
#
_cell.length_a   1.000
_cell.length_b   1.000
_cell.length_c   1.000
_cell.angle_alpha   90.00
_cell.angle_beta   90.00
_cell.angle_gamma   90.00
#
_symmetry.space_group_name_H-M   'P 1'
#
loop_
_entity.id
_entity.type
_entity.pdbx_description
1 polymer ?
#
loop_
_entity_poly.entity_id
_entity_poly.type
_entity_poly.pdbx_seq_one_letter_code
_entity_poly.pdbx_strand_id
1 'polypeptide(L)'
;MAVISLHKIAPFEQLLSRCQQADFIEEAARKNGYGREDLPELSRIAGEVVRESGRKGSFTSKLLQEEAEGKRPVTVSVLTLGEGVDRLQDRYRERENMTAAYMAEVISNEILMKSYEAYDRMLAETTDYRVKEFHFPGSEEAYPLSDIGKILDMLGAPVQCLKSFCMVPRKSVVFYAELTREKGNACRSVCQTCEKRSCPYRREENRKGEQI
;
A
#
# COMPACT_ATOMS: atom_id res chain seq x y z
N MET A 1 24.47 16.73 2.95
CA MET A 1 23.60 16.22 1.88
C MET A 1 23.10 14.85 2.30
N ALA A 2 21.95 14.79 2.95
CA ALA A 2 21.35 13.53 3.35
C ALA A 2 20.45 13.05 2.22
N VAL A 3 20.98 12.22 1.32
CA VAL A 3 20.13 11.35 0.52
C VAL A 3 19.38 10.50 1.54
N ILE A 4 18.08 10.73 1.75
CA ILE A 4 17.25 9.75 2.41
C ILE A 4 17.11 8.58 1.41
N SER A 5 18.17 7.81 1.28
CA SER A 5 18.10 6.50 0.66
C SER A 5 17.39 5.64 1.68
N LEU A 6 16.07 5.54 1.54
CA LEU A 6 15.27 4.46 2.11
C LEU A 6 15.66 3.17 1.35
N HIS A 7 16.93 2.81 1.40
CA HIS A 7 17.43 1.60 0.76
C HIS A 7 17.18 0.44 1.68
N LYS A 8 16.15 -0.31 1.27
CA LYS A 8 15.99 -1.76 1.36
C LYS A 8 15.36 -2.32 2.65
N ILE A 9 14.21 -2.93 2.40
CA ILE A 9 13.73 -4.23 2.94
C ILE A 9 13.07 -4.22 4.34
N ALA A 10 13.28 -3.23 5.21
CA ALA A 10 12.61 -3.26 6.53
C ALA A 10 11.07 -3.19 6.47
N PRO A 11 10.42 -2.29 5.70
CA PRO A 11 8.96 -2.14 5.77
C PRO A 11 8.20 -3.31 5.15
N PHE A 12 8.74 -3.89 4.08
CA PHE A 12 8.02 -4.90 3.31
C PHE A 12 8.00 -6.25 4.02
N GLU A 13 9.14 -6.72 4.54
CA GLU A 13 9.19 -7.97 5.30
C GLU A 13 8.41 -7.87 6.62
N GLN A 14 8.53 -6.74 7.32
CA GLN A 14 7.74 -6.48 8.54
C GLN A 14 6.24 -6.35 8.25
N LEU A 15 5.86 -5.81 7.09
CA LEU A 15 4.46 -5.81 6.65
C LEU A 15 3.97 -7.24 6.45
N LEU A 16 4.70 -8.04 5.67
CA LEU A 16 4.32 -9.41 5.34
C LEU A 16 4.20 -10.32 6.58
N SER A 17 5.07 -10.16 7.58
CA SER A 17 5.00 -10.95 8.82
C SER A 17 3.73 -10.67 9.64
N ARG A 18 3.18 -9.46 9.52
CA ARG A 18 1.92 -9.07 10.16
C ARG A 18 0.70 -9.58 9.42
N CYS A 19 0.82 -9.85 8.12
CA CYS A 19 -0.31 -10.30 7.28
C CYS A 19 -0.79 -11.72 7.56
N GLN A 20 -0.07 -12.48 8.40
CA GLN A 20 -0.48 -13.82 8.85
C GLN A 20 -1.05 -13.82 10.28
N GLN A 21 -1.10 -12.65 10.94
CA GLN A 21 -1.64 -12.54 12.29
C GLN A 21 -3.17 -12.54 12.26
N ALA A 22 -3.79 -13.04 13.33
CA ALA A 22 -5.23 -13.19 13.42
C ALA A 22 -5.97 -11.86 13.24
N ASP A 23 -5.46 -10.75 13.80
CA ASP A 23 -6.04 -9.42 13.68
C ASP A 23 -6.12 -8.94 12.22
N PHE A 24 -5.09 -9.20 11.42
CA PHE A 24 -5.08 -8.88 10.00
C PHE A 24 -6.15 -9.69 9.24
N ILE A 25 -6.24 -10.99 9.49
CA ILE A 25 -7.21 -11.88 8.81
C ILE A 25 -8.64 -11.51 9.18
N GLU A 26 -8.90 -11.27 10.46
CA GLU A 26 -10.21 -10.84 10.95
C GLU A 26 -10.62 -9.48 10.37
N GLU A 27 -9.68 -8.53 10.26
CA GLU A 27 -9.95 -7.23 9.64
C GLU A 27 -10.27 -7.37 8.15
N ALA A 28 -9.49 -8.17 7.40
CA ALA A 28 -9.73 -8.44 5.99
C ALA A 28 -11.10 -9.12 5.78
N ALA A 29 -11.43 -10.11 6.61
CA ALA A 29 -12.71 -10.81 6.59
C ALA A 29 -13.88 -9.85 6.80
N ARG A 30 -13.83 -9.07 7.88
CA ARG A 30 -14.88 -8.11 8.26
C ARG A 30 -15.15 -7.08 7.16
N LYS A 31 -14.11 -6.52 6.54
CA LYS A 31 -14.26 -5.50 5.48
C LYS A 31 -14.91 -6.05 4.20
N ASN A 32 -14.83 -7.36 3.98
CA ASN A 32 -15.24 -8.00 2.74
C ASN A 32 -16.45 -8.93 2.91
N GLY A 33 -17.11 -8.89 4.07
CA GLY A 33 -18.36 -9.62 4.33
C GLY A 33 -18.18 -11.11 4.59
N TYR A 34 -16.99 -11.56 4.94
CA TYR A 34 -16.72 -12.95 5.30
C TYR A 34 -17.11 -13.24 6.76
N GLY A 35 -17.58 -14.47 7.00
CA GLY A 35 -17.94 -14.98 8.30
C GLY A 35 -16.75 -15.58 9.06
N ARG A 36 -17.02 -16.07 10.28
CA ARG A 36 -15.98 -16.74 11.10
C ARG A 36 -15.57 -18.09 10.49
N GLU A 37 -16.49 -18.73 9.80
CA GLU A 37 -16.32 -19.98 9.06
C GLU A 37 -15.30 -19.88 7.93
N ASP A 38 -15.10 -18.68 7.37
CA ASP A 38 -14.18 -18.42 6.27
C ASP A 38 -12.73 -18.18 6.75
N LEU A 39 -12.54 -17.85 8.04
CA LEU A 39 -11.23 -17.47 8.60
C LEU A 39 -10.12 -18.53 8.40
N PRO A 40 -10.38 -19.84 8.54
CA PRO A 40 -9.36 -20.85 8.28
C PRO A 40 -8.85 -20.82 6.83
N GLU A 41 -9.76 -20.68 5.86
CA GLU A 41 -9.41 -20.65 4.44
C GLU A 41 -8.74 -19.32 4.05
N LEU A 42 -9.24 -18.19 4.57
CA LEU A 42 -8.58 -16.88 4.42
C LEU A 42 -7.17 -16.88 4.96
N SER A 43 -6.94 -17.48 6.14
CA SER A 43 -5.62 -17.60 6.75
C SER A 43 -4.68 -18.47 5.90
N ARG A 44 -5.18 -19.62 5.41
CA ARG A 44 -4.45 -20.50 4.49
C ARG A 44 -4.01 -19.75 3.23
N ILE A 45 -4.94 -19.04 2.59
CA ILE A 45 -4.69 -18.26 1.38
C ILE A 45 -3.76 -17.09 1.65
N ALA A 46 -3.88 -16.41 2.80
CA ALA A 46 -2.97 -15.35 3.19
C ALA A 46 -1.54 -15.84 3.32
N GLY A 47 -1.33 -17.05 3.87
CA GLY A 47 -0.01 -17.69 3.87
C GLY A 47 0.56 -17.92 2.47
N GLU A 48 -0.29 -18.27 1.49
CA GLU A 48 0.16 -18.38 0.10
C GLU A 48 0.51 -17.03 -0.52
N VAL A 49 -0.34 -16.01 -0.34
CA VAL A 49 -0.09 -14.65 -0.84
C VAL A 49 1.20 -14.08 -0.24
N VAL A 50 1.41 -14.22 1.07
CA VAL A 50 2.62 -13.77 1.77
C VAL A 50 3.85 -14.48 1.23
N ARG A 51 3.80 -15.81 1.06
CA ARG A 51 4.91 -16.60 0.51
C ARG A 51 5.27 -16.15 -0.91
N GLU A 52 4.29 -15.98 -1.78
CA GLU A 52 4.57 -15.52 -3.16
C GLU A 52 5.07 -14.07 -3.18
N SER A 53 4.54 -13.21 -2.30
CA SER A 53 4.99 -11.82 -2.14
C SER A 53 6.43 -11.74 -1.65
N GLY A 54 6.84 -12.59 -0.70
CA GLY A 54 8.20 -12.60 -0.16
C GLY A 54 9.29 -12.97 -1.18
N ARG A 55 8.93 -13.58 -2.32
CA ARG A 55 9.89 -13.99 -3.36
C ARG A 55 10.28 -12.87 -4.33
N LYS A 56 9.31 -12.04 -4.73
CA LYS A 56 9.47 -11.03 -5.79
C LYS A 56 8.76 -9.70 -5.52
N GLY A 57 8.07 -9.57 -4.40
CA GLY A 57 7.52 -8.31 -3.95
C GLY A 57 8.61 -7.36 -3.48
N SER A 58 8.33 -6.07 -3.53
CA SER A 58 9.28 -5.02 -3.14
C SER A 58 8.57 -3.72 -2.79
N PHE A 59 9.21 -2.92 -1.96
CA PHE A 59 8.82 -1.55 -1.65
C PHE A 59 10.05 -0.67 -1.82
N THR A 60 10.00 0.23 -2.80
CA THR A 60 11.05 1.22 -3.07
C THR A 60 10.50 2.63 -2.94
N SER A 61 11.27 3.54 -2.32
CA SER A 61 10.88 4.94 -2.12
C SER A 61 12.09 5.85 -2.28
N LYS A 62 11.85 7.08 -2.75
CA LYS A 62 12.87 8.12 -2.91
C LYS A 62 12.28 9.50 -2.59
N LEU A 63 13.10 10.38 -2.01
CA LEU A 63 12.77 11.80 -1.88
C LEU A 63 12.82 12.46 -3.27
N LEU A 64 11.69 13.01 -3.70
CA LEU A 64 11.54 13.68 -4.99
C LEU A 64 11.74 15.19 -4.87
N GLN A 65 11.23 15.77 -3.79
CA GLN A 65 11.35 17.19 -3.47
C GLN A 65 11.81 17.36 -2.03
N GLU A 66 12.87 18.13 -1.83
CA GLU A 66 13.32 18.55 -0.50
C GLU A 66 12.43 19.66 0.07
N GLU A 67 12.49 19.84 1.37
CA GLU A 67 11.85 20.96 2.05
C GLU A 67 12.50 22.28 1.60
N ALA A 68 11.68 23.25 1.21
CA ALA A 68 12.12 24.60 0.83
C ALA A 68 11.07 25.62 1.27
N GLU A 69 11.39 26.92 1.20
CA GLU A 69 10.45 27.98 1.59
C GLU A 69 9.14 27.86 0.81
N GLY A 70 8.03 27.68 1.52
CA GLY A 70 6.70 27.47 0.94
C GLY A 70 6.46 26.09 0.30
N LYS A 71 7.42 25.15 0.38
CA LYS A 71 7.32 23.82 -0.24
C LYS A 71 7.56 22.70 0.76
N ARG A 72 6.59 21.79 0.87
CA ARG A 72 6.70 20.58 1.69
C ARG A 72 7.55 19.52 0.98
N PRO A 73 8.29 18.68 1.74
CA PRO A 73 9.01 17.56 1.15
C PRO A 73 8.03 16.52 0.60
N VAL A 74 8.39 15.92 -0.53
CA VAL A 74 7.58 14.90 -1.20
C VAL A 74 8.43 13.70 -1.54
N THR A 75 7.96 12.51 -1.19
CA THR A 75 8.55 11.25 -1.66
C THR A 75 7.71 10.64 -2.76
N VAL A 76 8.34 9.81 -3.57
CA VAL A 76 7.68 8.95 -4.55
C VAL A 76 8.03 7.51 -4.28
N SER A 77 7.03 6.64 -4.36
CA SER A 77 7.13 5.27 -3.89
C SER A 77 6.45 4.29 -4.84
N VAL A 78 7.03 3.09 -4.93
CA VAL A 78 6.48 1.95 -5.66
C VAL A 78 6.46 0.75 -4.74
N LEU A 79 5.31 0.13 -4.62
CA LEU A 79 5.12 -1.15 -3.96
C LEU A 79 4.58 -2.17 -4.96
N THR A 80 5.08 -3.39 -4.90
CA THR A 80 4.51 -4.52 -5.63
C THR A 80 4.52 -5.78 -4.78
N LEU A 81 3.47 -6.59 -4.88
CA LEU A 81 3.43 -7.95 -4.32
C LEU A 81 4.08 -8.98 -5.24
N GLY A 82 4.57 -8.59 -6.41
CA GLY A 82 5.27 -9.50 -7.32
C GLY A 82 4.33 -10.37 -8.17
N GLU A 83 4.86 -10.88 -9.29
CA GLU A 83 4.12 -11.72 -10.23
C GLU A 83 3.66 -13.07 -9.64
N GLY A 84 4.25 -13.51 -8.53
CA GLY A 84 3.87 -14.76 -7.87
C GLY A 84 2.41 -14.72 -7.37
N VAL A 85 1.95 -13.56 -6.91
CA VAL A 85 0.55 -13.35 -6.51
C VAL A 85 -0.38 -13.40 -7.72
N ASP A 86 0.04 -12.84 -8.85
CA ASP A 86 -0.74 -12.93 -10.09
C ASP A 86 -0.93 -14.39 -10.51
N ARG A 87 0.16 -15.16 -10.56
CA ARG A 87 0.12 -16.59 -10.88
C ARG A 87 -0.70 -17.38 -9.87
N LEU A 88 -0.66 -17.04 -8.59
CA LEU A 88 -1.48 -17.70 -7.56
C LEU A 88 -2.97 -17.50 -7.83
N GLN A 89 -3.40 -16.26 -8.08
CA GLN A 89 -4.79 -15.97 -8.42
C GLN A 89 -5.23 -16.65 -9.72
N ASP A 90 -4.37 -16.63 -10.75
CA ASP A 90 -4.68 -17.25 -12.04
C ASP A 90 -4.80 -18.78 -11.89
N ARG A 91 -3.93 -19.43 -11.10
CA ARG A 91 -4.07 -20.87 -10.79
C ARG A 91 -5.39 -21.23 -10.10
N TYR A 92 -5.91 -20.37 -9.23
CA TYR A 92 -7.23 -20.61 -8.65
C TYR A 92 -8.35 -20.46 -9.68
N ARG A 93 -8.27 -19.46 -10.57
CA ARG A 93 -9.23 -19.26 -11.67
C ARG A 93 -9.22 -20.42 -12.67
N GLU A 94 -8.03 -20.89 -13.05
CA GLU A 94 -7.84 -22.04 -13.96
C GLU A 94 -8.43 -23.35 -13.39
N ARG A 95 -8.52 -23.45 -12.07
CA ARG A 95 -9.15 -24.59 -11.35
C ARG A 95 -10.61 -24.33 -10.98
N GLU A 96 -11.22 -23.30 -11.56
CA GLU A 96 -12.60 -22.87 -11.30
C GLU A 96 -12.91 -22.55 -9.83
N ASN A 97 -11.87 -22.35 -9.00
CA ASN A 97 -12.01 -21.98 -7.60
C ASN A 97 -12.08 -20.46 -7.45
N MET A 98 -13.23 -19.90 -7.86
CA MET A 98 -13.47 -18.45 -7.84
C MET A 98 -13.44 -17.87 -6.42
N THR A 99 -13.90 -18.64 -5.43
CA THR A 99 -13.86 -18.24 -4.01
C THR A 99 -12.42 -18.02 -3.54
N ALA A 100 -11.51 -18.97 -3.79
CA ALA A 100 -10.12 -18.82 -3.40
C ALA A 100 -9.40 -17.72 -4.19
N ALA A 101 -9.72 -17.56 -5.49
CA ALA A 101 -9.20 -16.46 -6.29
C ALA A 101 -9.61 -15.09 -5.71
N TYR A 102 -10.86 -14.96 -5.28
CA TYR A 102 -11.37 -13.74 -4.66
C TYR A 102 -10.82 -13.52 -3.24
N MET A 103 -10.66 -14.57 -2.42
CA MET A 103 -9.99 -14.46 -1.13
C MET A 103 -8.52 -13.99 -1.29
N ALA A 104 -7.80 -14.52 -2.28
CA ALA A 104 -6.44 -14.08 -2.57
C ALA A 104 -6.39 -12.61 -3.01
N GLU A 105 -7.39 -12.16 -3.78
CA GLU A 105 -7.59 -10.76 -4.15
C GLU A 105 -7.83 -9.86 -2.93
N VAL A 106 -8.72 -10.26 -2.03
CA VAL A 106 -9.04 -9.56 -0.79
C VAL A 106 -7.80 -9.40 0.10
N ILE A 107 -7.07 -10.49 0.33
CA ILE A 107 -5.84 -10.44 1.12
C ILE A 107 -4.81 -9.52 0.45
N SER A 108 -4.60 -9.66 -0.85
CA SER A 108 -3.65 -8.82 -1.59
C SER A 108 -3.97 -7.33 -1.44
N ASN A 109 -5.25 -6.96 -1.55
CA ASN A 109 -5.67 -5.56 -1.40
C ASN A 109 -5.48 -5.07 0.05
N GLU A 110 -5.76 -5.90 1.06
CA GLU A 110 -5.49 -5.52 2.46
C GLU A 110 -3.99 -5.32 2.72
N ILE A 111 -3.10 -6.15 2.14
CA ILE A 111 -1.65 -5.95 2.23
C ILE A 111 -1.26 -4.59 1.64
N LEU A 112 -1.76 -4.26 0.44
CA LEU A 112 -1.50 -2.95 -0.18
C LEU A 112 -2.01 -1.80 0.68
N MET A 113 -3.19 -1.93 1.31
CA MET A 113 -3.71 -0.90 2.21
C MET A 113 -2.87 -0.73 3.48
N LYS A 114 -2.44 -1.82 4.11
CA LYS A 114 -1.57 -1.77 5.30
C LYS A 114 -0.17 -1.25 4.99
N SER A 115 0.26 -1.29 3.74
CA SER A 115 1.56 -0.77 3.34
C SER A 115 1.70 0.74 3.55
N TYR A 116 0.62 1.51 3.38
CA TYR A 116 0.63 2.96 3.59
C TYR A 116 0.87 3.30 5.06
N GLU A 117 0.26 2.53 5.96
CA GLU A 117 0.47 2.66 7.41
C GLU A 117 1.88 2.23 7.82
N ALA A 118 2.39 1.15 7.21
CA ALA A 118 3.76 0.71 7.41
C ALA A 118 4.76 1.77 6.93
N TYR A 119 4.46 2.45 5.83
CA TYR A 119 5.28 3.52 5.29
C TYR A 119 5.33 4.75 6.19
N ASP A 120 4.18 5.26 6.65
CA ASP A 120 4.13 6.38 7.60
C ASP A 120 4.84 6.05 8.91
N ARG A 121 4.69 4.81 9.40
CA ARG A 121 5.41 4.35 10.59
C ARG A 121 6.93 4.32 10.37
N MET A 122 7.39 3.74 9.27
CA MET A 122 8.80 3.71 8.94
C MET A 122 9.37 5.13 8.84
N LEU A 123 8.66 6.07 8.21
CA LEU A 123 9.06 7.47 8.16
C LEU A 123 9.21 8.05 9.57
N ALA A 124 8.26 7.80 10.47
CA ALA A 124 8.31 8.28 11.85
C ALA A 124 9.44 7.67 12.69
N GLU A 125 9.84 6.42 12.39
CA GLU A 125 10.88 5.70 13.12
C GLU A 125 12.29 6.03 12.61
N THR A 126 12.41 6.40 11.33
CA THR A 126 13.70 6.65 10.67
C THR A 126 14.00 8.13 10.42
N THR A 127 12.99 9.00 10.56
CA THR A 127 13.06 10.44 10.32
C THR A 127 12.11 11.18 11.26
N ASP A 128 12.15 12.52 11.24
CA ASP A 128 11.17 13.37 11.95
C ASP A 128 9.89 13.65 11.15
N TYR A 129 9.72 13.03 9.98
CA TYR A 129 8.59 13.25 9.10
C TYR A 129 7.47 12.22 9.31
N ARG A 130 6.24 12.67 9.03
CA ARG A 130 5.04 11.85 8.85
C ARG A 130 4.43 12.12 7.50
N VAL A 131 3.62 11.20 7.01
CA VAL A 131 2.82 11.47 5.80
C VAL A 131 1.72 12.45 6.16
N LYS A 132 1.70 13.60 5.48
CA LYS A 132 0.58 14.55 5.51
C LYS A 132 -0.52 14.10 4.56
N GLU A 133 -0.17 13.66 3.36
CA GLU A 133 -1.14 13.27 2.34
C GLU A 133 -0.52 12.29 1.34
N PHE A 134 -1.34 11.36 0.85
CA PHE A 134 -0.98 10.46 -0.25
C PHE A 134 -1.67 10.95 -1.53
N HIS A 135 -0.90 11.03 -2.62
CA HIS A 135 -1.42 11.34 -3.94
C HIS A 135 -1.11 10.22 -4.92
N PHE A 136 -2.04 9.95 -5.84
CA PHE A 136 -1.94 8.84 -6.77
C PHE A 136 -1.92 9.35 -8.20
N PRO A 137 -1.06 8.82 -9.09
CA PRO A 137 -1.10 9.18 -10.50
C PRO A 137 -2.51 9.02 -11.09
N GLY A 138 -3.04 10.10 -11.66
CA GLY A 138 -4.39 10.19 -12.21
C GLY A 138 -5.47 10.70 -11.24
N SER A 139 -5.16 10.96 -9.97
CA SER A 139 -6.14 11.53 -9.02
C SER A 139 -6.33 13.04 -9.19
N GLU A 140 -5.27 13.76 -9.56
CA GLU A 140 -5.22 15.23 -9.64
C GLU A 140 -4.33 15.67 -10.81
N GLU A 141 -4.52 16.89 -11.30
CA GLU A 141 -3.72 17.44 -12.42
C GLU A 141 -2.22 17.53 -12.10
N ALA A 142 -1.87 17.79 -10.84
CA ALA A 142 -0.48 17.83 -10.37
C ALA A 142 0.23 16.46 -10.39
N TYR A 143 -0.54 15.36 -10.46
CA TYR A 143 -0.03 13.99 -10.45
C TYR A 143 -0.58 13.22 -11.65
N PRO A 144 -0.14 13.51 -12.89
CA PRO A 144 -0.71 12.90 -14.08
C PRO A 144 -0.42 11.40 -14.14
N LEU A 145 -1.37 10.64 -14.70
CA LEU A 145 -1.23 9.19 -14.90
C LEU A 145 0.01 8.81 -15.73
N SER A 146 0.45 9.72 -16.61
CA SER A 146 1.65 9.57 -17.43
C SER A 146 2.97 9.49 -16.65
N ASP A 147 2.97 9.85 -15.36
CA ASP A 147 4.17 9.77 -14.53
C ASP A 147 4.51 8.36 -14.08
N ILE A 148 3.56 7.41 -14.10
CA ILE A 148 3.80 6.03 -13.63
C ILE A 148 5.07 5.46 -14.25
N GLY A 149 5.20 5.47 -15.58
CA GLY A 149 6.38 4.92 -16.27
C GLY A 149 7.69 5.58 -15.83
N LYS A 150 7.71 6.92 -15.76
CA LYS A 150 8.88 7.70 -15.34
C LYS A 150 9.31 7.36 -13.92
N ILE A 151 8.35 7.17 -13.02
CA ILE A 151 8.60 6.81 -11.62
C ILE A 151 9.17 5.40 -11.51
N LEU A 152 8.59 4.44 -12.24
CA LEU A 152 9.09 3.06 -12.26
C LEU A 152 10.54 3.00 -12.74
N ASP A 153 10.85 3.72 -13.81
CA ASP A 153 12.22 3.84 -14.35
C ASP A 153 13.16 4.53 -13.35
N MET A 154 12.74 5.65 -12.76
CA MET A 154 13.53 6.40 -11.78
C MET A 154 13.90 5.55 -10.57
N LEU A 155 13.00 4.70 -10.10
CA LEU A 155 13.21 3.84 -8.94
C LEU A 155 13.81 2.48 -9.29
N GLY A 156 13.98 2.16 -10.57
CA GLY A 156 14.41 0.83 -11.03
C GLY A 156 13.47 -0.27 -10.52
N ALA A 157 12.18 0.02 -10.38
CA ALA A 157 11.22 -0.90 -9.80
C ALA A 157 10.94 -2.06 -10.77
N PRO A 158 10.78 -3.31 -10.28
CA PRO A 158 10.51 -4.48 -11.12
C PRO A 158 9.03 -4.56 -11.54
N VAL A 159 8.49 -3.45 -12.04
CA VAL A 159 7.09 -3.29 -12.47
C VAL A 159 7.10 -2.66 -13.85
N GLN A 160 6.31 -3.21 -14.77
CA GLN A 160 6.09 -2.67 -16.10
C GLN A 160 4.83 -1.81 -16.12
N CYS A 161 4.89 -0.65 -16.76
CA CYS A 161 3.72 0.16 -17.08
C CYS A 161 3.30 -0.11 -18.53
N LEU A 162 2.08 -0.61 -18.74
CA LEU A 162 1.51 -0.84 -20.06
C LEU A 162 1.06 0.48 -20.69
N LYS A 163 0.78 0.48 -22.00
CA LYS A 163 0.23 1.66 -22.71
C LYS A 163 -1.11 2.15 -22.13
N SER A 164 -1.86 1.27 -21.46
CA SER A 164 -3.09 1.59 -20.74
C SER A 164 -2.86 2.17 -19.34
N PHE A 165 -1.60 2.40 -18.94
CA PHE A 165 -1.17 2.76 -17.59
C PHE A 165 -1.46 1.71 -16.50
N CYS A 166 -1.88 0.51 -16.90
CA CYS A 166 -1.94 -0.63 -15.99
C CYS A 166 -0.53 -1.11 -15.65
N MET A 167 -0.35 -1.60 -14.43
CA MET A 167 0.92 -2.13 -13.95
C MET A 167 0.95 -3.66 -13.98
N VAL A 168 2.13 -4.20 -14.29
CA VAL A 168 2.43 -5.63 -14.19
C VAL A 168 3.69 -5.79 -13.35
N PRO A 169 3.65 -6.46 -12.18
CA PRO A 169 2.55 -7.26 -11.62
C PRO A 169 1.27 -6.47 -11.28
N ARG A 170 0.10 -7.12 -11.32
CA ARG A 170 -1.21 -6.44 -11.15
C ARG A 170 -1.38 -5.84 -9.75
N LYS A 171 -0.77 -6.49 -8.74
CA LYS A 171 -0.75 -6.01 -7.35
C LYS A 171 0.42 -5.07 -7.09
N SER A 172 0.40 -3.97 -7.82
CA SER A 172 1.39 -2.89 -7.69
C SER A 172 0.69 -1.55 -7.51
N VAL A 173 1.35 -0.64 -6.79
CA VAL A 173 0.90 0.75 -6.63
C VAL A 173 2.07 1.70 -6.73
N VAL A 174 1.82 2.85 -7.34
CA VAL A 174 2.69 4.03 -7.32
C VAL A 174 1.96 5.13 -6.57
N PHE A 175 2.65 5.81 -5.67
CA PHE A 175 2.10 6.95 -4.96
C PHE A 175 3.17 7.99 -4.63
N TYR A 176 2.72 9.23 -4.51
CA TYR A 176 3.46 10.32 -3.90
C TYR A 176 3.01 10.45 -2.43
N ALA A 177 3.94 10.79 -1.54
CA ALA A 177 3.60 11.14 -0.16
C ALA A 177 4.15 12.54 0.16
N GLU A 178 3.25 13.48 0.39
CA GLU A 178 3.58 14.78 0.95
C GLU A 178 3.87 14.62 2.44
N LEU A 179 4.97 15.19 2.91
CA LEU A 179 5.47 14.98 4.27
C LEU A 179 5.29 16.21 5.16
N THR A 180 5.19 15.98 6.46
CA THR A 180 5.10 17.05 7.48
C THR A 180 5.82 16.68 8.76
N ARG A 181 6.29 17.70 9.48
CA ARG A 181 6.77 17.61 10.88
C ARG A 181 5.73 18.10 11.88
N GLU A 182 4.66 18.73 11.41
CA GLU A 182 3.64 19.34 12.25
C GLU A 182 2.82 18.26 12.97
N LYS A 183 2.85 18.30 14.30
CA LYS A 183 2.06 17.40 15.16
C LYS A 183 0.58 17.74 14.99
N GLY A 184 -0.20 16.81 14.42
CA GLY A 184 -1.65 16.95 14.20
C GLY A 184 -2.08 16.89 12.73
N ASN A 185 -1.16 17.16 11.79
CA ASN A 185 -1.42 17.17 10.34
C ASN A 185 -0.95 15.89 9.64
N ALA A 186 -0.69 14.82 10.40
CA ALA A 186 -0.33 13.53 9.83
C ALA A 186 -1.59 12.77 9.39
N CYS A 187 -1.65 12.42 8.10
CA CYS A 187 -2.64 11.51 7.57
C CYS A 187 -2.38 10.09 8.07
N ARG A 188 -3.40 9.49 8.68
CA ARG A 188 -3.31 8.13 9.23
C ARG A 188 -3.67 7.06 8.20
N SER A 189 -4.26 7.43 7.07
CA SER A 189 -4.64 6.48 6.01
C SER A 189 -5.10 7.18 4.72
N VAL A 190 -4.86 6.56 3.56
CA VAL A 190 -5.35 6.95 2.22
C VAL A 190 -6.84 7.34 2.17
N CYS A 191 -7.65 6.86 3.11
CA CYS A 191 -9.09 7.09 3.11
C CYS A 191 -9.54 8.45 3.66
N GLN A 192 -8.66 9.25 4.27
CA GLN A 192 -9.05 10.55 4.84
C GLN A 192 -9.39 11.59 3.76
N THR A 193 -8.76 11.51 2.59
CA THR A 193 -8.94 12.46 1.48
C THR A 193 -9.85 11.93 0.37
N CYS A 194 -10.29 10.67 0.47
CA CYS A 194 -11.27 10.09 -0.45
C CYS A 194 -12.67 10.70 -0.23
N GLU A 195 -13.45 10.93 -1.29
CA GLU A 195 -14.83 11.45 -1.20
C GLU A 195 -15.87 10.36 -0.86
N LYS A 196 -15.57 9.08 -1.12
CA LYS A 196 -16.51 7.96 -0.93
C LYS A 196 -16.70 7.60 0.55
N ARG A 197 -17.62 8.30 1.23
CA ARG A 197 -17.85 8.17 2.68
C ARG A 197 -18.31 6.78 3.13
N SER A 198 -18.93 5.99 2.25
CA SER A 198 -19.41 4.64 2.53
C SER A 198 -18.40 3.51 2.23
N CYS A 199 -17.15 3.84 1.92
CA CYS A 199 -16.14 2.82 1.61
C CYS A 199 -15.82 1.94 2.84
N PRO A 200 -15.85 0.59 2.76
CA PRO A 200 -15.53 -0.28 3.91
C PRO A 200 -14.07 -0.17 4.37
N TYR A 201 -13.19 0.35 3.51
CA TYR A 201 -11.80 0.67 3.84
C TYR A 201 -11.65 2.04 4.54
N ARG A 202 -12.70 2.87 4.57
CA ARG A 202 -12.67 4.14 5.30
C ARG A 202 -12.60 3.86 6.78
N ARG A 203 -11.55 4.36 7.42
CA ARG A 203 -11.45 4.39 8.87
C ARG A 203 -12.39 5.46 9.41
N GLU A 204 -13.25 5.09 10.35
CA GLU A 204 -13.94 6.07 11.18
C GLU A 204 -12.88 6.86 11.93
N GLU A 205 -12.92 8.18 11.83
CA GLU A 205 -12.03 9.03 12.63
C GLU A 205 -12.29 8.73 14.10
N ASN A 206 -11.26 8.34 14.85
CA ASN A 206 -11.30 8.52 16.29
C ASN A 206 -11.43 10.03 16.53
N ARG A 207 -12.66 10.53 16.67
CA ARG A 207 -12.98 11.80 17.32
C ARG A 207 -12.48 11.74 18.76
N LYS A 208 -11.17 11.96 18.94
CA LYS A 208 -10.57 12.31 20.22
C LYS A 208 -9.89 13.65 20.02
N GLY A 209 -10.71 14.69 20.11
CA GLY A 209 -10.30 16.08 19.95
C GLY A 209 -11.47 17.03 20.08
N GLU A 210 -12.34 16.80 21.08
CA GLU A 210 -13.37 17.77 21.50
C GLU A 210 -13.88 17.37 22.89
N GLN A 211 -13.09 17.65 23.91
CA GLN A 211 -13.59 18.05 25.23
C GLN A 211 -12.60 19.08 25.76
N ILE A 212 -12.97 20.35 25.58
CA ILE A 212 -12.62 21.43 26.52
C ILE A 212 -13.66 21.34 27.62
#